data_AF-A0A2S5QU39-F1
#
_entry.id   AF-A0A2S5QU39-F1
#
_cell.length_a   1.000
_cell.length_b   1.000
_cell.length_c   1.000
_cell.angle_alpha   90.00
_cell.angle_beta   90.00
_cell.angle_gamma   90.00
#
_symmetry.space_group_name_H-M   'P 1'
#
loop_
_entity.id
_entity.type
_entity.pdbx_description
1 polymer ?
#
loop_
_entity_poly.entity_id
_entity_poly.type
_entity_poly.pdbx_seq_one_letter_code
_entity_poly.pdbx_strand_id
1 'polypeptide(L)'
;MQYSKRLKLMHALCLAETAQNNDAQPNTDLDDYDALVAADFLSCYVTFKAIQAAERSPSAERRENFDILSVYQAYALLAYAFFTRPLGAEDITPNFQTAQITIAKTLFAGLPEPELIEIIESGMHKFQLIADAEVEHWTEFRENLDKLTVAFIVAGTDDESPHGTEELFPLFGQLLSQLCEAFENV
;
A
#
# COMPACT_ATOMS: atom_id res chain seq x y z
N MET A 1 1.76 -5.51 -22.44
CA MET A 1 1.64 -4.15 -21.86
C MET A 1 2.82 -3.92 -20.91
N GLN A 2 3.44 -2.74 -20.92
CA GLN A 2 4.45 -2.37 -19.91
C GLN A 2 3.83 -2.37 -18.51
N TYR A 3 4.62 -2.70 -17.48
CA TYR A 3 4.13 -2.77 -16.12
C TYR A 3 3.79 -1.38 -15.57
N SER A 4 4.56 -0.34 -15.94
CA SER A 4 4.21 1.05 -15.63
C SER A 4 2.81 1.43 -16.14
N LYS A 5 2.43 0.99 -17.34
CA LYS A 5 1.08 1.21 -17.90
C LYS A 5 0.00 0.45 -17.12
N ARG A 6 0.29 -0.77 -16.65
CA ARG A 6 -0.61 -1.52 -15.75
C ARG A 6 -0.83 -0.78 -14.43
N LEU A 7 0.24 -0.28 -13.80
CA LEU A 7 0.10 0.52 -12.57
C LEU A 7 -0.76 1.76 -12.77
N LYS A 8 -0.52 2.52 -13.84
CA LYS A 8 -1.30 3.73 -14.15
C LYS A 8 -2.76 3.41 -14.42
N LEU A 9 -3.04 2.35 -15.18
CA LEU A 9 -4.41 1.89 -15.41
C LEU A 9 -5.08 1.48 -14.10
N MET A 10 -4.39 0.71 -13.26
CA MET A 10 -4.92 0.29 -11.97
C MET A 10 -5.24 1.49 -11.07
N HIS A 11 -4.36 2.49 -11.04
CA HIS A 11 -4.61 3.75 -10.34
C HIS A 11 -5.86 4.46 -10.87
N ALA A 12 -6.02 4.59 -12.18
CA ALA A 12 -7.20 5.22 -12.77
C ALA A 12 -8.50 4.45 -12.44
N LEU A 13 -8.46 3.12 -12.43
CA LEU A 13 -9.61 2.27 -12.06
C LEU A 13 -9.99 2.43 -10.59
N CYS A 14 -9.01 2.40 -9.67
CA CYS A 14 -9.26 2.64 -8.26
C CYS A 14 -9.74 4.07 -7.98
N LEU A 15 -9.21 5.07 -8.70
CA LEU A 15 -9.74 6.44 -8.64
C LEU A 15 -11.19 6.48 -9.07
N ALA A 16 -11.55 5.83 -10.19
CA ALA A 16 -12.93 5.78 -10.67
C ALA A 16 -13.89 5.18 -9.63
N GLU A 17 -13.50 4.07 -8.98
CA GLU A 17 -14.26 3.45 -7.89
C GLU A 17 -14.47 4.43 -6.73
N THR A 18 -13.43 5.16 -6.32
CA THR A 18 -13.55 6.15 -5.23
C THR A 18 -14.34 7.41 -5.65
N ALA A 19 -14.27 7.79 -6.92
CA ALA A 19 -14.86 9.00 -7.47
C ALA A 19 -16.34 8.84 -7.87
N GLN A 20 -16.86 7.61 -8.01
CA GLN A 20 -18.30 7.36 -8.08
C GLN A 20 -19.06 7.96 -6.86
N ASN A 21 -18.34 8.36 -5.80
CA ASN A 21 -18.86 9.07 -4.64
C ASN A 21 -18.67 10.61 -4.66
N ASN A 22 -17.95 11.21 -5.63
CA ASN A 22 -17.51 12.62 -5.58
C ASN A 22 -17.49 13.40 -6.94
N ASP A 23 -18.28 13.02 -7.94
CA ASP A 23 -18.56 13.76 -9.21
C ASP A 23 -17.35 14.15 -10.12
N ALA A 24 -16.10 13.92 -9.73
CA ALA A 24 -14.93 14.17 -10.58
C ALA A 24 -14.59 12.93 -11.43
N GLN A 25 -14.81 12.99 -12.74
CA GLN A 25 -14.40 11.90 -13.63
C GLN A 25 -12.85 11.82 -13.68
N PRO A 26 -12.26 10.64 -13.45
CA PRO A 26 -10.81 10.45 -13.60
C PRO A 26 -10.40 10.65 -15.06
N ASN A 27 -9.18 11.15 -15.26
CA ASN A 27 -8.60 11.33 -16.58
C ASN A 27 -8.45 9.98 -17.27
N THR A 28 -8.82 9.90 -18.55
CA THR A 28 -8.75 8.67 -19.34
C THR A 28 -7.41 8.52 -20.07
N ASP A 29 -6.59 9.56 -20.12
CA ASP A 29 -5.25 9.48 -20.70
C ASP A 29 -4.24 8.96 -19.66
N LEU A 30 -3.72 7.76 -19.90
CA LEU A 30 -2.71 7.13 -19.04
C LEU A 30 -1.34 7.84 -19.12
N ASP A 31 -1.07 8.62 -20.17
CA ASP A 31 0.20 9.32 -20.29
C ASP A 31 0.30 10.52 -19.30
N ASP A 32 -0.83 11.01 -18.81
CA ASP A 32 -0.91 12.06 -17.79
C ASP A 32 -0.65 11.56 -16.36
N TYR A 33 -0.61 10.24 -16.16
CA TYR A 33 -0.31 9.64 -14.87
C TYR A 33 1.18 9.33 -14.74
N ASP A 34 1.76 9.62 -13.58
CA ASP A 34 3.11 9.17 -13.22
C ASP A 34 3.05 7.79 -12.55
N ALA A 35 3.99 6.89 -12.89
CA ALA A 35 3.98 5.51 -12.40
C ALA A 35 4.32 5.40 -10.91
N LEU A 36 5.18 6.30 -10.39
CA LEU A 36 5.51 6.34 -8.97
C LEU A 36 4.38 6.97 -8.16
N VAL A 37 3.72 8.00 -8.70
CA VAL A 37 2.49 8.56 -8.09
C VAL A 37 1.38 7.51 -8.04
N ALA A 38 1.22 6.71 -9.10
CA ALA A 38 0.31 5.58 -9.11
C ALA A 38 0.67 4.57 -8.01
N ALA A 39 1.95 4.24 -7.83
CA ALA A 39 2.40 3.35 -6.77
C ALA A 39 2.14 3.92 -5.37
N ASP A 40 2.39 5.22 -5.12
CA ASP A 40 2.08 5.89 -3.85
C ASP A 40 0.58 5.74 -3.51
N PHE A 41 -0.28 6.06 -4.49
CA PHE A 41 -1.73 5.95 -4.34
C PHE A 41 -2.16 4.50 -4.08
N LEU A 42 -1.71 3.56 -4.91
CA LEU A 42 -2.12 2.16 -4.79
C LEU A 42 -1.66 1.54 -3.48
N SER A 43 -0.49 1.93 -2.97
CA SER A 43 0.01 1.52 -1.65
C SER A 43 -0.91 1.99 -0.53
N CYS A 44 -1.37 3.24 -0.59
CA CYS A 44 -2.36 3.75 0.36
C CYS A 44 -3.70 3.04 0.22
N TYR A 45 -4.17 2.84 -1.02
CA TYR A 45 -5.44 2.20 -1.32
C TYR A 45 -5.50 0.76 -0.79
N VAL A 46 -4.51 -0.08 -1.09
CA VAL A 46 -4.51 -1.47 -0.61
C VAL A 46 -4.35 -1.54 0.90
N THR A 47 -3.61 -0.61 1.51
CA THR A 47 -3.48 -0.51 2.97
C THR A 47 -4.83 -0.14 3.60
N PHE A 48 -5.55 0.81 3.03
CA PHE A 48 -6.89 1.19 3.49
C PHE A 48 -7.87 0.00 3.37
N LYS A 49 -7.89 -0.69 2.23
CA LYS A 49 -8.72 -1.90 2.05
C LYS A 49 -8.31 -3.02 3.01
N ALA A 50 -7.01 -3.18 3.31
CA ALA A 50 -6.51 -4.14 4.30
C ALA A 50 -7.02 -3.82 5.71
N ILE A 51 -6.95 -2.55 6.14
CA ILE A 51 -7.48 -2.08 7.43
C ILE A 51 -8.97 -2.40 7.55
N GLN A 52 -9.74 -2.11 6.48
CA GLN A 52 -11.18 -2.40 6.44
C GLN A 52 -11.46 -3.91 6.52
N ALA A 53 -10.74 -4.71 5.74
CA ALA A 53 -10.92 -6.17 5.72
C ALA A 53 -10.49 -6.84 7.03
N ALA A 54 -9.52 -6.25 7.74
CA ALA A 54 -9.09 -6.67 9.07
C ALA A 54 -10.01 -6.14 10.20
N GLU A 55 -11.08 -5.41 9.86
CA GLU A 55 -12.03 -4.79 10.79
C GLU A 55 -11.36 -3.87 11.83
N ARG A 56 -10.23 -3.25 11.47
CA ARG A 56 -9.46 -2.36 12.37
C ARG A 56 -9.94 -0.92 12.27
N SER A 57 -9.71 -0.13 13.33
CA SER A 57 -10.15 1.26 13.43
C SER A 57 -9.00 2.21 13.76
N PRO A 58 -8.43 2.91 12.75
CA PRO A 58 -7.32 3.84 12.96
C PRO A 58 -7.63 4.95 13.97
N SER A 59 -8.90 5.37 14.07
CA SER A 59 -9.33 6.40 15.02
C SER A 59 -9.46 5.89 16.46
N ALA A 60 -9.76 4.60 16.65
CA ALA A 60 -9.67 3.95 17.96
C ALA A 60 -8.21 3.73 18.35
N GLU A 61 -7.40 3.20 17.44
CA GLU A 61 -5.98 2.90 17.67
C GLU A 61 -5.17 4.16 17.95
N ARG A 62 -5.43 5.28 17.28
CA ARG A 62 -4.80 6.56 17.63
C ARG A 62 -4.95 6.91 19.13
N ARG A 63 -6.06 6.51 19.76
CA ARG A 63 -6.35 6.78 21.18
C ARG A 63 -5.83 5.70 22.11
N GLU A 64 -5.86 4.44 21.66
CA GLU A 64 -5.65 3.27 22.51
C GLU A 64 -4.27 2.63 22.33
N ASN A 65 -3.73 2.65 21.11
CA ASN A 65 -2.42 2.13 20.74
C ASN A 65 -1.86 2.85 19.50
N PHE A 66 -1.31 4.05 19.71
CA PHE A 66 -0.86 4.93 18.63
C PHE A 66 0.23 4.30 17.73
N ASP A 67 1.09 3.43 18.27
CA ASP A 67 2.19 2.82 17.51
C ASP A 67 1.69 1.94 16.34
N ILE A 68 0.44 1.46 16.39
CA ILE A 68 -0.17 0.71 15.27
C ILE A 68 -0.26 1.54 13.99
N LEU A 69 -0.41 2.87 14.10
CA LEU A 69 -0.39 3.73 12.91
C LEU A 69 0.98 3.66 12.20
N SER A 70 2.07 3.45 12.93
CA SER A 70 3.39 3.21 12.35
C SER A 70 3.49 1.85 11.67
N VAL A 71 2.75 0.84 12.13
CA VAL A 71 2.66 -0.47 11.48
C VAL A 71 1.91 -0.35 10.14
N TYR A 72 0.84 0.45 10.07
CA TYR A 72 0.16 0.75 8.81
C TYR A 72 1.06 1.48 7.83
N GLN A 73 1.87 2.43 8.31
CA GLN A 73 2.89 3.08 7.51
C GLN A 73 3.92 2.08 6.96
N ALA A 74 4.41 1.17 7.80
CA ALA A 74 5.35 0.13 7.38
C ALA A 74 4.75 -0.81 6.33
N TYR A 75 3.49 -1.23 6.53
CA TYR A 75 2.75 -2.06 5.58
C TYR A 75 2.61 -1.37 4.22
N ALA A 76 2.24 -0.10 4.21
CA ALA A 76 2.13 0.67 2.98
C ALA A 76 3.48 0.84 2.26
N LEU A 77 4.58 1.00 3.01
CA LEU A 77 5.93 1.05 2.43
C LEU A 77 6.36 -0.29 1.85
N LEU A 78 5.98 -1.42 2.46
CA LEU A 78 6.20 -2.75 1.89
C LEU A 78 5.41 -2.92 0.58
N ALA A 79 4.13 -2.55 0.58
CA ALA A 79 3.30 -2.57 -0.63
C ALA A 79 3.91 -1.69 -1.74
N TYR A 80 4.37 -0.49 -1.40
CA TYR A 80 5.07 0.41 -2.33
C TYR A 80 6.34 -0.22 -2.90
N ALA A 81 7.14 -0.87 -2.07
CA ALA A 81 8.34 -1.56 -2.53
C ALA A 81 8.02 -2.64 -3.58
N PHE A 82 6.96 -3.43 -3.36
CA PHE A 82 6.56 -4.47 -4.30
C PHE A 82 5.87 -3.91 -5.55
N PHE A 83 5.05 -2.85 -5.42
CA PHE A 83 4.50 -2.18 -6.60
C PHE A 83 5.59 -1.57 -7.47
N THR A 84 6.67 -1.04 -6.90
CA THR A 84 7.73 -0.37 -7.66
C THR A 84 8.87 -1.29 -8.11
N ARG A 85 9.05 -2.46 -7.49
CA ARG A 85 10.13 -3.40 -7.86
C ARG A 85 10.17 -3.76 -9.35
N PRO A 86 9.04 -4.11 -10.03
CA PRO A 86 9.09 -4.44 -11.45
C PRO A 86 9.41 -3.25 -12.37
N LEU A 87 9.23 -2.01 -11.89
CA LEU A 87 9.55 -0.79 -12.65
C LEU A 87 11.05 -0.62 -12.91
N GLY A 88 11.92 -1.32 -12.15
CA GLY A 88 13.35 -1.35 -12.42
C GLY A 88 13.70 -1.93 -13.80
N ALA A 89 12.85 -2.81 -14.36
CA ALA A 89 13.02 -3.31 -15.73
C ALA A 89 12.69 -2.25 -16.80
N GLU A 90 12.10 -1.12 -16.40
CA GLU A 90 11.76 0.03 -17.24
C GLU A 90 12.64 1.25 -16.88
N ASP A 91 13.74 1.05 -16.14
CA ASP A 91 14.68 2.08 -15.67
C ASP A 91 14.03 3.18 -14.79
N ILE A 92 12.89 2.90 -14.17
CA ILE A 92 12.20 3.80 -13.25
C ILE A 92 12.59 3.42 -11.81
N THR A 93 13.26 4.34 -11.12
CA THR A 93 13.75 4.12 -9.75
C THR A 93 12.83 4.78 -8.72
N PRO A 94 12.34 4.07 -7.70
CA PRO A 94 11.52 4.65 -6.65
C PRO A 94 12.31 5.57 -5.72
N ASN A 95 11.63 6.57 -5.16
CA ASN A 95 12.19 7.46 -4.13
C ASN A 95 11.47 7.23 -2.80
N PHE A 96 12.02 6.33 -1.97
CA PHE A 96 11.45 5.98 -0.67
C PHE A 96 11.42 7.15 0.34
N GLN A 97 12.28 8.16 0.19
CA GLN A 97 12.29 9.34 1.06
C GLN A 97 11.08 10.23 0.79
N THR A 98 10.73 10.41 -0.48
CA THR A 98 9.52 11.15 -0.85
C THR A 98 8.28 10.31 -0.62
N ALA A 99 8.30 9.03 -1.01
CA ALA A 99 7.15 8.13 -0.91
C ALA A 99 6.65 7.99 0.54
N GLN A 100 7.53 7.82 1.53
CA GLN A 100 7.10 7.68 2.93
C GLN A 100 6.30 8.91 3.42
N ILE A 101 6.69 10.12 3.01
CA ILE A 101 6.02 11.36 3.39
C ILE A 101 4.67 11.44 2.68
N THR A 102 4.63 11.16 1.36
CA THR A 102 3.40 11.15 0.58
C THR A 102 2.40 10.14 1.13
N ILE A 103 2.83 8.90 1.36
CA ILE A 103 2.01 7.82 1.88
C ILE A 103 1.45 8.18 3.26
N ALA A 104 2.29 8.67 4.18
CA ALA A 104 1.83 9.04 5.52
C ALA A 104 0.81 10.18 5.47
N LYS A 105 1.04 11.22 4.66
CA LYS A 105 0.11 12.34 4.52
C LYS A 105 -1.23 11.92 3.91
N THR A 106 -1.21 10.92 3.03
CA THR A 106 -2.42 10.37 2.41
C THR A 106 -3.19 9.48 3.40
N LEU A 107 -2.53 8.52 4.04
CA LEU A 107 -3.16 7.57 4.97
C LEU A 107 -3.68 8.25 6.24
N PHE A 108 -2.95 9.22 6.75
CA PHE A 108 -3.23 9.88 8.04
C PHE A 108 -3.63 11.34 7.85
N ALA A 109 -4.34 11.62 6.75
CA ALA A 109 -4.83 12.95 6.46
C ALA A 109 -5.63 13.53 7.66
N GLY A 110 -5.23 14.72 8.11
CA GLY A 110 -5.85 15.40 9.25
C GLY A 110 -5.16 15.18 10.61
N LEU A 111 -4.10 14.36 10.68
CA LEU A 111 -3.24 14.31 11.85
C LEU A 111 -2.30 15.53 11.91
N PRO A 112 -1.94 16.00 13.13
CA PRO A 112 -0.99 17.09 13.29
C PRO A 112 0.43 16.63 12.92
N GLU A 113 1.27 17.57 12.51
CA GLU A 113 2.63 17.30 12.02
C GLU A 113 3.51 16.49 13.00
N PRO A 114 3.51 16.73 14.32
CA PRO A 114 4.29 15.91 15.25
C PRO A 114 3.91 14.43 15.24
N GLU A 115 2.60 14.13 15.16
CA GLU A 115 2.12 12.74 15.08
C GLU A 115 2.53 12.09 13.76
N LEU A 116 2.47 12.84 12.65
CA LEU A 116 2.91 12.35 11.35
C LEU A 116 4.41 12.02 11.34
N ILE A 117 5.25 12.85 11.97
CA ILE A 117 6.69 12.60 12.07
C ILE A 117 6.95 11.30 12.83
N GLU A 118 6.29 11.09 13.97
CA GLU A 118 6.45 9.88 14.78
C GLU A 118 6.02 8.61 14.01
N ILE A 119 4.89 8.67 13.30
CA ILE A 119 4.42 7.58 12.45
C ILE A 119 5.41 7.27 11.32
N ILE A 120 5.96 8.30 10.66
CA ILE A 120 6.91 8.15 9.56
C ILE A 120 8.21 7.50 10.07
N GLU A 121 8.78 8.02 11.15
CA GLU A 121 10.05 7.53 11.69
C GLU A 121 9.93 6.09 12.22
N SER A 122 8.92 5.83 13.06
CA SER A 122 8.66 4.48 13.59
C SER A 122 8.30 3.50 12.48
N GLY A 123 7.48 3.92 11.51
CA GLY A 123 7.06 3.08 10.39
C GLY A 123 8.21 2.75 9.43
N MET A 124 9.10 3.70 9.16
CA MET A 124 10.30 3.45 8.36
C MET A 124 11.25 2.48 9.07
N HIS A 125 11.40 2.62 10.40
CA HIS A 125 12.19 1.68 11.18
C HIS A 125 11.61 0.26 11.12
N LYS A 126 10.30 0.09 11.33
CA LYS A 126 9.61 -1.20 11.21
C LYS A 126 9.74 -1.80 9.81
N PHE A 127 9.59 -0.98 8.76
CA PHE A 127 9.83 -1.39 7.38
C PHE A 127 11.25 -1.96 7.20
N GLN A 128 12.28 -1.29 7.72
CA GLN A 128 13.67 -1.76 7.65
C GLN A 128 13.87 -3.08 8.40
N LEU A 129 13.31 -3.20 9.61
CA LEU A 129 13.38 -4.45 10.39
C LEU A 129 12.81 -5.63 9.60
N ILE A 130 11.66 -5.44 8.93
CA ILE A 130 11.05 -6.48 8.11
C ILE A 130 11.85 -6.72 6.85
N ALA A 131 12.41 -5.69 6.21
CA ALA A 131 13.20 -5.82 4.99
C ALA A 131 14.54 -6.53 5.20
N ASP A 132 15.18 -6.32 6.35
CA ASP A 132 16.50 -6.89 6.68
C ASP A 132 16.39 -8.26 7.39
N ALA A 133 15.19 -8.64 7.83
CA ALA A 133 14.98 -9.91 8.52
C ALA A 133 15.26 -11.11 7.60
N GLU A 134 16.14 -12.02 8.02
CA GLU A 134 16.43 -13.27 7.29
C GLU A 134 15.63 -14.48 7.79
N VAL A 135 14.92 -14.32 8.91
CA VAL A 135 14.10 -15.39 9.49
C VAL A 135 12.94 -15.76 8.57
N GLU A 136 12.65 -17.07 8.52
CA GLU A 136 11.74 -17.69 7.54
C GLU A 136 10.37 -17.00 7.47
N HIS A 137 9.73 -16.72 8.61
CA HIS A 137 8.42 -16.10 8.65
C HIS A 137 8.37 -14.72 7.99
N TRP A 138 9.41 -13.89 8.12
CA TRP A 138 9.47 -12.58 7.46
C TRP A 138 9.76 -12.71 5.96
N THR A 139 10.49 -13.75 5.55
CA THR A 139 10.67 -14.08 4.14
C THR A 139 9.35 -14.50 3.50
N GLU A 140 8.62 -15.42 4.12
CA GLU A 140 7.30 -15.86 3.65
C GLU A 140 6.29 -14.71 3.60
N PHE A 141 6.27 -13.86 4.63
CA PHE A 141 5.42 -12.67 4.67
C PHE A 141 5.67 -11.76 3.45
N ARG A 142 6.94 -11.44 3.19
CA ARG A 142 7.35 -10.60 2.05
C ARG A 142 6.98 -11.24 0.72
N GLU A 143 7.22 -12.54 0.56
CA GLU A 143 6.85 -13.27 -0.66
C GLU A 143 5.34 -13.27 -0.90
N ASN A 144 4.54 -13.45 0.16
CA ASN A 144 3.09 -13.45 0.07
C ASN A 144 2.57 -12.06 -0.30
N LEU A 145 3.13 -11.01 0.29
CA LEU A 145 2.76 -9.64 -0.06
C LEU A 145 3.18 -9.28 -1.50
N ASP A 146 4.38 -9.68 -1.95
CA ASP A 146 4.83 -9.52 -3.34
C ASP A 146 3.83 -10.17 -4.32
N LYS A 147 3.56 -11.47 -4.15
CA LYS A 147 2.59 -12.21 -4.96
C LYS A 147 1.22 -11.54 -4.97
N LEU A 148 0.77 -11.05 -3.82
CA LEU A 148 -0.54 -10.43 -3.68
C LEU A 148 -0.62 -9.07 -4.40
N THR A 149 0.42 -8.24 -4.31
CA THR A 149 0.49 -6.97 -5.08
C THR A 149 0.51 -7.22 -6.58
N VAL A 150 1.25 -8.22 -7.06
CA VAL A 150 1.24 -8.61 -8.49
C VAL A 150 -0.14 -9.13 -8.89
N ALA A 151 -0.75 -10.01 -8.11
CA ALA A 151 -2.08 -10.54 -8.36
C ALA A 151 -3.12 -9.41 -8.43
N PHE A 152 -3.01 -8.40 -7.58
CA PHE A 152 -3.89 -7.23 -7.58
C PHE A 152 -3.78 -6.41 -8.87
N ILE A 153 -2.55 -6.17 -9.36
CA ILE A 153 -2.35 -5.50 -10.65
C ILE A 153 -2.91 -6.33 -11.80
N VAL A 154 -2.66 -7.64 -11.82
CA VAL A 154 -3.16 -8.52 -12.89
C VAL A 154 -4.69 -8.58 -12.85
N ALA A 155 -5.29 -8.85 -11.70
CA ALA A 155 -6.74 -8.95 -11.53
C ALA A 155 -7.49 -7.68 -11.95
N GLY A 156 -6.91 -6.50 -11.73
CA GLY A 156 -7.55 -5.24 -12.09
C GLY A 156 -7.27 -4.76 -13.52
N THR A 157 -6.25 -5.29 -14.21
CA THR A 157 -5.82 -4.78 -15.52
C THR A 157 -5.81 -5.81 -16.64
N ASP A 158 -6.18 -7.05 -16.33
CA ASP A 158 -6.25 -8.16 -17.27
C ASP A 158 -7.66 -8.75 -17.28
N ASP A 159 -8.39 -8.51 -18.37
CA ASP A 159 -9.78 -8.98 -18.53
C ASP A 159 -9.89 -10.52 -18.54
N GLU A 160 -8.77 -11.23 -18.77
CA GLU A 160 -8.69 -12.70 -18.72
C GLU A 160 -8.36 -13.25 -17.32
N SER A 161 -8.17 -12.38 -16.32
CA SER A 161 -7.93 -12.80 -14.94
C SER A 161 -9.10 -13.64 -14.40
N PRO A 162 -8.84 -14.81 -13.79
CA PRO A 162 -9.90 -15.64 -13.20
C PRO A 162 -10.48 -15.05 -11.91
N HIS A 163 -9.85 -14.02 -11.33
CA HIS A 163 -10.23 -13.40 -10.06
C HIS A 163 -10.40 -11.88 -10.20
N GLY A 164 -11.38 -11.34 -9.50
CA GLY A 164 -11.53 -9.89 -9.32
C GLY A 164 -10.64 -9.34 -8.19
N THR A 165 -10.40 -8.03 -8.19
CA THR A 165 -9.59 -7.35 -7.16
C THR A 165 -10.20 -7.44 -5.76
N GLU A 166 -11.53 -7.45 -5.66
CA GLU A 166 -12.27 -7.56 -4.39
C GLU A 166 -11.99 -8.87 -3.66
N GLU A 167 -11.74 -9.97 -4.38
CA GLU A 167 -11.42 -11.27 -3.80
C GLU A 167 -10.06 -11.28 -3.08
N LEU A 168 -9.20 -10.30 -3.39
CA LEU A 168 -7.85 -10.20 -2.83
C LEU A 168 -7.79 -9.38 -1.53
N PHE A 169 -8.78 -8.50 -1.28
CA PHE A 169 -8.77 -7.63 -0.10
C PHE A 169 -8.76 -8.38 1.24
N PRO A 170 -9.48 -9.52 1.41
CA PRO A 170 -9.37 -10.32 2.63
C PRO A 170 -7.94 -10.82 2.89
N LEU A 171 -7.19 -11.16 1.84
CA LEU A 171 -5.80 -11.62 1.96
C LEU A 171 -4.86 -10.47 2.38
N PHE A 172 -5.07 -9.26 1.85
CA PHE A 172 -4.36 -8.08 2.32
C PHE A 172 -4.67 -7.79 3.79
N GLY A 173 -5.94 -7.93 4.20
CA GLY A 173 -6.35 -7.79 5.59
C GLY A 173 -5.68 -8.81 6.51
N GLN A 174 -5.59 -10.07 6.09
CA GLN A 174 -4.90 -11.13 6.84
C GLN A 174 -3.41 -10.80 7.05
N LEU A 175 -2.71 -10.40 5.99
CA LEU A 175 -1.29 -10.02 6.09
C LEU A 175 -1.11 -8.80 7.00
N LEU A 176 -1.99 -7.80 6.88
CA LEU A 176 -1.93 -6.64 7.78
C LEU A 176 -2.12 -7.05 9.25
N SER A 177 -3.11 -7.91 9.55
CA SER A 177 -3.33 -8.40 10.92
C SER A 177 -2.11 -9.13 11.47
N GLN A 178 -1.50 -10.01 10.69
CA GLN A 178 -0.25 -10.68 11.08
C GLN A 178 0.85 -9.67 11.42
N LEU A 179 0.97 -8.61 10.62
CA LEU A 179 1.97 -7.57 10.87
C LEU A 179 1.67 -6.80 12.16
N CYS A 180 0.42 -6.39 12.38
CA CYS A 180 0.01 -5.73 13.61
C CYS A 180 0.26 -6.61 14.84
N GLU A 181 -0.14 -7.88 14.82
CA GLU A 181 0.09 -8.83 15.92
C GLU A 181 1.58 -8.99 16.24
N ALA A 182 2.45 -9.00 15.22
CA ALA A 182 3.88 -9.12 15.40
C ALA A 182 4.49 -7.91 16.12
N PHE A 183 3.94 -6.70 15.93
CA PHE A 183 4.42 -5.47 16.56
C PHE A 183 3.66 -5.05 17.82
N GLU A 184 2.47 -5.62 18.08
CA GLU A 184 1.75 -5.44 19.35
C GLU A 184 2.44 -6.15 20.53
N ASN A 185 3.23 -7.19 20.26
CA ASN A 185 3.85 -8.05 21.26
C ASN A 185 5.33 -7.69 21.58
N VAL A 186 5.83 -6.54 21.11
CA VAL A 186 7.23 -6.10 21.26
C VAL A 186 7.39 -5.05 22.34
#